data_AF-A0A1V5DJG2-F1
#
_entry.id   AF-A0A1V5DJG2-F1
#
_cell.length_a   1.000
_cell.length_b   1.000
_cell.length_c   1.000
_cell.angle_alpha   90.00
_cell.angle_beta   90.00
_cell.angle_gamma   90.00
#
_symmetry.space_group_name_H-M   'P 1'
#
loop_
_entity.id
_entity.type
_entity.pdbx_description
1 polymer ?
#
loop_
_entity_poly.entity_id
_entity_poly.type
_entity_poly.pdbx_seq_one_letter_code
_entity_poly.pdbx_strand_id
1 'polypeptide(L)'
;MKKENLGQYEISEAFVKKGRLYVRVHYGDKRVVIPRAVYFWLKYNPCFVEVPQGYVIHHLDGDELNDDPSNLALMHKFHHTAYHWKHKRISTTVIIDNNLRTFYIPTQIPKAQPMNGGKRFRLQFYERNNNGSRNKKINVSVDDEGNPFFTKEDAEKHGLKIWEISKQIIADT
;
A
#
# COMPACT_ATOMS: atom_id res chain seq x y z
N MET A 1 18.31 -35.17 -0.40
CA MET A 1 18.82 -34.58 0.85
C MET A 1 17.64 -34.43 1.80
N LYS A 2 17.65 -35.05 2.98
CA LYS A 2 16.58 -34.85 3.98
C LYS A 2 16.68 -33.43 4.53
N LYS A 3 15.55 -32.75 4.69
CA LYS A 3 15.49 -31.45 5.37
C LYS A 3 15.44 -31.71 6.88
N GLU A 4 16.06 -30.84 7.67
CA GLU A 4 16.13 -30.95 9.14
C GLU A 4 15.41 -29.78 9.81
N ASN A 5 14.85 -30.01 11.00
CA ASN A 5 14.16 -28.97 11.77
C ASN A 5 15.19 -27.98 12.34
N LEU A 6 15.28 -26.79 11.74
CA LEU A 6 16.23 -25.76 12.16
C LEU A 6 15.98 -25.21 13.58
N GLY A 7 14.78 -25.39 14.14
CA GLY A 7 14.43 -24.99 15.51
C GLY A 7 15.11 -25.84 16.60
N GLN A 8 15.71 -26.97 16.24
CA GLN A 8 16.42 -27.86 17.19
C GLN A 8 17.88 -27.44 17.44
N TYR A 9 18.40 -26.50 16.66
CA TYR A 9 19.80 -26.08 16.74
C TYR A 9 19.96 -24.75 17.47
N GLU A 10 21.16 -24.47 17.95
CA GLU A 10 21.46 -23.24 18.68
C GLU A 10 21.61 -22.03 17.74
N ILE A 11 21.17 -20.87 18.22
CA ILE A 11 21.38 -19.58 17.57
C ILE A 11 22.83 -19.16 17.84
N SER A 12 23.59 -18.84 16.79
CA SER A 12 24.91 -18.20 16.95
C SER A 12 24.85 -16.68 16.91
N GLU A 13 23.87 -16.11 16.21
CA GLU A 13 23.77 -14.68 16.02
C GLU A 13 22.31 -14.28 15.76
N ALA A 14 21.89 -13.15 16.33
CA ALA A 14 20.62 -12.50 16.02
C ALA A 14 20.89 -11.10 15.44
N PHE A 15 20.21 -10.74 14.36
CA PHE A 15 20.42 -9.47 13.67
C PHE A 15 19.17 -8.95 12.96
N VAL A 16 19.13 -7.65 12.68
CA VAL A 16 18.01 -7.00 11.98
C VAL A 16 18.36 -6.76 10.50
N LYS A 17 17.44 -7.10 9.58
CA LYS A 17 17.59 -6.84 8.14
C LYS A 17 16.27 -6.35 7.56
N LYS A 18 16.27 -5.17 6.94
CA LYS A 18 15.06 -4.51 6.38
C LYS A 18 13.91 -4.42 7.40
N GLY A 19 14.24 -4.05 8.65
CA GLY A 19 13.27 -3.90 9.74
C GLY A 19 12.77 -5.20 10.36
N ARG A 20 13.27 -6.38 9.95
CA ARG A 20 12.86 -7.68 10.50
C ARG A 20 14.00 -8.36 11.24
N LEU A 21 13.68 -9.10 12.30
CA LEU A 21 14.64 -9.91 13.07
C LEU A 21 14.90 -11.27 12.42
N TYR A 22 16.18 -11.59 12.29
CA TYR A 22 16.68 -12.86 11.78
C TYR A 22 17.63 -13.49 12.80
N VAL A 23 17.74 -14.80 12.74
CA VAL A 23 18.74 -15.58 13.47
C VAL A 23 19.59 -16.39 12.50
N ARG A 24 20.86 -16.54 12.84
CA ARG A 24 21.77 -17.47 12.20
C ARG A 24 21.88 -18.72 13.07
N VAL A 25 21.67 -19.87 12.45
CA VAL A 25 21.64 -21.18 13.11
C VAL A 25 22.71 -22.07 12.51
N HIS A 26 23.42 -22.81 13.37
CA HIS A 26 24.43 -23.78 12.95
C HIS A 26 23.77 -25.15 12.70
N TYR A 27 23.92 -25.65 11.48
CA TYR A 27 23.38 -26.93 11.06
C TYR A 27 24.48 -27.74 10.36
N GLY A 28 25.14 -28.63 11.09
CA GLY A 28 26.39 -29.25 10.65
C GLY A 28 27.43 -28.18 10.29
N ASP A 29 28.03 -28.31 9.11
CA ASP A 29 28.99 -27.32 8.59
C ASP A 29 28.32 -26.08 7.94
N LYS A 30 26.99 -26.03 7.93
CA LYS A 30 26.22 -24.96 7.27
C LYS A 30 25.77 -23.92 8.30
N ARG A 31 25.72 -22.67 7.85
CA ARG A 31 25.11 -21.55 8.58
C ARG A 31 23.91 -21.07 7.81
N VAL A 32 22.72 -21.26 8.39
CA VAL A 32 21.46 -20.89 7.74
C VAL A 32 20.89 -19.66 8.44
N VAL A 33 20.38 -18.71 7.66
CA VAL A 33 19.69 -17.52 8.15
C VAL A 33 18.19 -17.75 8.02
N ILE A 34 17.45 -17.60 9.11
CA ILE A 34 15.99 -17.72 9.14
C ILE A 34 15.36 -16.59 9.93
N PRO A 35 14.11 -16.19 9.63
CA PRO A 35 13.39 -15.23 10.46
C PRO A 35 13.29 -15.73 11.91
N ARG A 36 13.47 -14.84 12.89
CA ARG A 36 13.49 -15.19 14.32
C ARG A 36 12.18 -15.87 14.76
N ALA A 37 11.03 -15.33 14.38
CA ALA A 37 9.73 -15.93 14.67
C ALA A 37 9.57 -17.34 14.09
N VAL A 38 10.14 -17.60 12.89
CA VAL A 38 10.13 -18.94 12.29
C VAL A 38 10.96 -19.92 13.10
N TYR A 39 12.13 -19.49 13.57
CA TYR A 39 12.97 -20.30 14.46
C TYR A 39 12.24 -20.70 15.75
N PHE A 40 11.68 -19.71 16.46
CA PHE A 40 10.96 -19.98 17.71
C PHE A 40 9.75 -20.87 17.47
N TRP A 41 8.95 -20.61 16.44
CA TRP A 41 7.82 -21.48 16.12
C TRP A 41 8.25 -22.93 15.86
N LEU A 42 9.32 -23.16 15.06
CA LEU A 42 9.84 -24.50 14.78
C LEU A 42 10.40 -25.20 16.03
N LYS A 43 11.04 -24.46 16.94
CA LYS A 43 11.59 -24.98 18.20
C LYS A 43 10.50 -25.59 19.09
N TYR A 44 9.32 -24.97 19.13
CA TYR A 44 8.19 -25.45 19.94
C TYR A 44 7.20 -26.34 19.17
N ASN A 45 7.40 -26.55 17.87
CA ASN A 45 6.59 -27.42 17.02
C ASN A 45 7.48 -28.48 16.33
N PRO A 46 8.10 -29.41 17.08
CA PRO A 46 9.15 -30.29 16.58
C PRO A 46 8.70 -31.27 15.48
N CYS A 47 7.40 -31.51 15.33
CA CYS A 47 6.82 -32.32 14.25
C CYS A 47 6.97 -31.67 12.86
N PHE A 48 7.30 -30.38 12.79
CA PHE A 48 7.56 -29.67 11.53
C PHE A 48 9.05 -29.52 11.28
N VAL A 49 9.48 -29.91 10.08
CA VAL A 49 10.86 -29.69 9.62
C VAL A 49 11.07 -28.25 9.15
N GLU A 50 10.05 -27.68 8.51
CA GLU A 50 10.05 -26.31 8.01
C GLU A 50 8.61 -25.79 8.03
N VAL A 51 8.44 -24.47 7.87
CA VAL A 51 7.13 -23.88 7.63
C VAL A 51 6.59 -24.38 6.29
N PRO A 52 5.41 -25.03 6.24
CA PRO A 52 4.87 -25.58 5.00
C PRO A 52 4.71 -24.51 3.90
N GLN A 53 4.89 -24.92 2.64
CA GLN A 53 4.70 -24.04 1.50
C GLN A 53 3.28 -23.46 1.49
N GLY A 54 3.17 -22.14 1.31
CA GLY A 54 1.88 -21.45 1.34
C GLY A 54 1.51 -20.90 2.72
N TYR A 55 2.28 -21.22 3.77
CA TYR A 55 2.07 -20.71 5.12
C TYR A 55 3.15 -19.70 5.54
N VAL A 56 2.84 -18.94 6.59
CA VAL A 56 3.72 -17.99 7.27
C VAL A 56 3.48 -18.04 8.78
N ILE A 57 4.46 -17.59 9.57
CA ILE A 57 4.29 -17.38 11.01
C ILE A 57 3.80 -15.95 11.23
N HIS A 58 2.79 -15.79 12.09
CA HIS A 58 2.15 -14.53 12.40
C HIS A 58 2.16 -14.29 13.90
N HIS A 59 2.54 -13.07 14.31
CA HIS A 59 2.37 -12.57 15.67
C HIS A 59 0.92 -12.11 15.89
N LEU A 60 0.21 -12.76 16.81
CA LEU A 60 -1.22 -12.53 17.04
C LEU A 60 -1.51 -11.13 17.63
N ASP A 61 -0.60 -10.60 18.43
CA ASP A 61 -0.67 -9.26 19.01
C ASP A 61 -0.17 -8.13 18.08
N GLY A 62 0.43 -8.49 16.94
CA GLY A 62 1.04 -7.56 16.01
C GLY A 62 2.39 -6.99 16.45
N ASP A 63 2.95 -7.43 17.59
CA ASP A 63 4.31 -7.08 18.02
C ASP A 63 5.33 -8.07 17.46
N GLU A 64 6.10 -7.62 16.46
CA GLU A 64 7.12 -8.45 15.80
C GLU A 64 8.28 -8.87 16.73
N LEU A 65 8.37 -8.32 17.95
CA LEU A 65 9.39 -8.64 18.95
C LEU A 65 8.95 -9.72 19.94
N ASN A 66 7.63 -9.96 20.08
CA ASN A 66 7.05 -10.91 21.01
C ASN A 66 7.02 -12.33 20.42
N ASP A 67 8.17 -13.01 20.49
CA ASP A 67 8.33 -14.39 20.00
C ASP A 67 7.87 -15.48 21.00
N ASP A 68 6.98 -15.16 21.95
CA ASP A 68 6.34 -16.18 22.79
C ASP A 68 5.60 -17.20 21.91
N PRO A 69 5.81 -18.51 22.07
CA PRO A 69 5.19 -19.53 21.23
C PRO A 69 3.66 -19.47 21.19
N SER A 70 3.02 -19.00 22.26
CA SER A 70 1.57 -18.80 22.33
C SER A 70 1.09 -17.60 21.51
N ASN A 71 1.97 -16.64 21.20
CA ASN A 71 1.71 -15.49 20.34
C ASN A 71 2.00 -15.79 18.85
N LEU A 72 2.58 -16.95 18.52
CA LEU A 72 2.95 -17.31 17.15
C LEU A 72 1.96 -18.30 16.54
N ALA A 73 1.29 -17.89 15.46
CA ALA A 73 0.36 -18.74 14.72
C ALA A 73 0.88 -19.08 13.32
N LEU A 74 0.74 -20.35 12.93
CA LEU A 74 0.91 -20.78 11.55
C LEU A 74 -0.34 -20.39 10.75
N MET A 75 -0.19 -19.53 9.75
CA MET A 75 -1.31 -19.03 8.97
C MET A 75 -1.07 -19.14 7.46
N HIS A 76 -2.09 -19.51 6.71
CA HIS A 76 -2.03 -19.53 5.25
C HIS A 76 -1.82 -18.09 4.73
N LYS A 77 -0.95 -17.90 3.73
CA LYS A 77 -0.59 -16.56 3.20
C LYS A 77 -1.80 -15.71 2.83
N PHE A 78 -2.83 -16.33 2.26
CA PHE A 78 -4.09 -15.64 1.93
C PHE A 78 -4.80 -15.09 3.18
N HIS A 79 -4.92 -15.91 4.24
CA HIS A 79 -5.51 -15.48 5.50
C HIS A 79 -4.66 -14.43 6.21
N HIS A 80 -3.34 -14.54 6.14
CA HIS A 80 -2.43 -13.53 6.69
C HIS A 80 -2.64 -12.16 6.06
N THR A 81 -2.68 -12.09 4.73
CA THR A 81 -2.95 -10.84 4.02
C THR A 81 -4.35 -10.31 4.33
N ALA A 82 -5.36 -11.17 4.37
CA ALA A 82 -6.73 -10.78 4.70
C ALA A 82 -6.85 -10.25 6.15
N TYR A 83 -6.14 -10.84 7.10
CA TYR A 83 -6.09 -10.40 8.49
C TYR A 83 -5.53 -8.98 8.58
N HIS A 84 -4.37 -8.74 7.96
CA HIS A 84 -3.77 -7.40 7.89
C HIS A 84 -4.65 -6.39 7.14
N TRP A 85 -5.39 -6.80 6.11
CA TRP A 85 -6.33 -5.92 5.42
C TRP A 85 -7.56 -5.56 6.26
N LYS A 86 -8.09 -6.50 7.05
CA LYS A 86 -9.21 -6.22 7.98
C LYS A 86 -8.78 -5.30 9.13
N HIS A 87 -7.51 -5.35 9.54
CA HIS A 87 -6.98 -4.58 10.67
C HIS A 87 -6.25 -3.30 10.27
N LYS A 88 -6.18 -2.97 8.97
CA LYS A 88 -5.91 -1.59 8.57
C LYS A 88 -7.04 -0.76 9.16
N ARG A 89 -6.74 0.00 10.24
CA ARG A 89 -7.52 1.17 10.59
C ARG A 89 -7.60 1.99 9.31
N ILE A 90 -8.75 1.94 8.65
CA ILE A 90 -9.14 3.01 7.76
C ILE A 90 -9.25 4.18 8.72
N SER A 91 -8.22 5.04 8.77
CA SER A 91 -8.42 6.34 9.39
C SER A 91 -9.40 7.07 8.49
N THR A 92 -10.70 6.84 8.71
CA THR A 92 -11.77 7.67 8.18
C THR A 92 -11.74 8.99 8.93
N THR A 93 -10.61 9.69 8.89
CA THR A 93 -10.63 11.14 8.84
C THR A 93 -10.97 11.51 7.40
N VAL A 94 -12.16 11.08 6.94
CA VAL A 94 -12.80 11.75 5.83
C VAL A 94 -13.30 13.04 6.44
N ILE A 95 -12.43 14.04 6.52
CA ILE A 95 -12.86 15.42 6.72
C ILE A 95 -13.56 15.76 5.41
N ILE A 96 -14.89 15.58 5.36
CA ILE A 96 -15.72 16.19 4.33
C ILE A 96 -15.79 17.67 4.71
N ASP A 97 -14.70 18.38 4.48
CA ASP A 97 -14.72 19.83 4.57
C ASP A 97 -15.42 20.31 3.30
N ASN A 98 -16.71 20.61 3.41
CA ASN A 98 -17.50 21.21 2.34
C ASN A 98 -16.92 22.55 1.85
N ASN A 99 -15.95 23.13 2.59
CA ASN A 99 -15.25 24.35 2.22
C ASN A 99 -13.90 24.11 1.54
N LEU A 100 -13.31 22.90 1.60
CA LEU A 100 -12.14 22.54 0.80
C LEU A 100 -12.58 22.15 -0.62
N ARG A 101 -13.22 23.08 -1.33
CA ARG A 101 -13.29 22.99 -2.79
C ARG A 101 -11.84 23.02 -3.28
N THR A 102 -11.40 21.93 -3.90
CA THR A 102 -10.10 21.89 -4.55
C THR A 102 -10.23 22.77 -5.80
N PHE A 103 -9.86 24.04 -5.68
CA PHE A 103 -9.83 24.94 -6.83
C PHE A 103 -8.62 24.57 -7.69
N TYR A 104 -8.88 24.23 -8.94
CA TYR A 104 -7.82 24.00 -9.91
C TYR A 104 -7.52 25.32 -10.61
N ILE A 105 -6.23 25.67 -10.69
CA ILE A 105 -5.76 26.81 -11.51
C ILE A 105 -5.02 26.24 -12.73
N PRO A 106 -5.76 25.79 -13.76
CA PRO A 106 -5.17 25.26 -14.95
C PRO A 106 -4.36 26.33 -15.70
N THR A 107 -3.17 25.99 -16.18
CA THR A 107 -2.36 26.87 -17.05
C THR A 107 -2.84 26.88 -18.50
N GLN A 108 -3.71 25.94 -18.86
CA GLN A 108 -4.28 25.78 -20.20
C GLN A 108 -5.68 25.17 -20.09
N ILE A 109 -6.52 25.42 -21.09
CA ILE A 109 -7.87 24.86 -21.16
C ILE A 109 -7.81 23.32 -20.97
N PRO A 110 -8.57 22.75 -20.00
CA PRO A 110 -8.65 21.32 -19.80
C PRO A 110 -9.12 20.58 -21.04
N LYS A 111 -8.49 19.44 -21.34
CA LYS A 111 -8.82 18.61 -22.50
C LYS A 111 -9.44 17.31 -22.04
N ALA A 112 -10.58 16.94 -22.61
CA ALA A 112 -11.14 15.61 -22.45
C ALA A 112 -10.27 14.57 -23.19
N GLN A 113 -10.02 13.45 -22.54
CA GLN A 113 -9.24 12.33 -23.06
C GLN A 113 -9.96 11.02 -22.74
N PRO A 114 -10.02 10.05 -23.66
CA PRO A 114 -10.55 8.73 -23.34
C PRO A 114 -9.63 8.03 -22.32
N MET A 115 -10.24 7.28 -21.40
CA MET A 115 -9.52 6.39 -20.49
C MET A 115 -9.21 5.06 -21.17
N ASN A 116 -8.22 4.34 -20.65
CA ASN A 116 -7.89 2.98 -21.11
C ASN A 116 -9.16 2.10 -21.03
N GLY A 117 -9.59 1.56 -22.17
CA GLY A 117 -10.83 0.80 -22.30
C GLY A 117 -12.03 1.56 -22.88
N GLY A 118 -11.88 2.84 -23.24
CA GLY A 118 -12.78 3.58 -24.14
C GLY A 118 -14.18 3.92 -23.62
N LYS A 119 -14.60 3.38 -22.48
CA LYS A 119 -15.96 3.56 -21.94
C LYS A 119 -16.15 4.85 -21.12
N ARG A 120 -15.08 5.57 -20.82
CA ARG A 120 -15.08 6.74 -19.93
C ARG A 120 -14.08 7.78 -20.43
N PHE A 121 -14.32 9.02 -20.04
CA PHE A 121 -13.44 10.15 -20.30
C PHE A 121 -12.82 10.66 -19.00
N ARG A 122 -11.68 11.31 -19.13
CA ARG A 122 -11.03 12.09 -18.09
C ARG A 122 -10.71 13.48 -18.61
N LEU A 123 -10.74 14.46 -17.75
CA LEU A 123 -10.18 15.78 -17.99
C LEU A 123 -8.70 15.77 -17.66
N GLN A 124 -7.90 16.29 -18.57
CA GLN A 124 -6.47 16.47 -18.39
C GLN A 124 -6.11 17.95 -18.51
N PHE A 125 -5.42 18.47 -17.50
CA PHE A 125 -4.87 19.82 -17.52
C PHE A 125 -3.54 19.87 -16.75
N TYR A 126 -2.93 21.05 -16.74
CA TYR A 126 -1.67 21.30 -16.06
C TYR A 126 -1.84 22.43 -15.07
N GLU A 127 -1.22 22.32 -13.92
CA GLU A 127 -1.18 23.33 -12.87
C GLU A 127 0.25 23.80 -12.67
N ARG A 128 0.44 25.08 -12.32
CA ARG A 128 1.78 25.60 -12.02
C ARG A 128 2.32 24.90 -10.77
N ASN A 129 3.48 24.28 -10.90
CA ASN A 129 4.12 23.63 -9.76
C ASN A 129 4.95 24.67 -9.00
N ASN A 130 4.50 25.06 -7.80
CA ASN A 130 5.24 26.04 -6.98
C ASN A 130 6.63 25.53 -6.56
N ASN A 131 6.85 24.22 -6.54
CA ASN A 131 8.08 23.58 -6.08
C ASN A 131 8.95 23.00 -7.21
N GLY A 132 8.65 23.31 -8.48
CA GLY A 132 9.39 22.70 -9.60
C GLY A 132 9.31 23.47 -10.91
N SER A 133 10.23 23.15 -11.83
CA SER A 133 10.35 23.82 -13.14
C SER A 133 9.31 23.39 -14.17
N ARG A 134 8.55 22.32 -13.91
CA ARG A 134 7.56 21.76 -14.84
C ARG A 134 6.16 21.79 -14.22
N ASN A 135 5.17 22.17 -15.02
CA ASN A 135 3.78 22.14 -14.60
C ASN A 135 3.35 20.72 -14.24
N LYS A 136 2.56 20.60 -13.16
CA LYS A 136 2.02 19.34 -12.66
C LYS A 136 0.83 18.94 -13.53
N LYS A 137 0.89 17.76 -14.13
CA LYS A 137 -0.24 17.19 -14.88
C LYS A 137 -1.30 16.68 -13.89
N ILE A 138 -2.53 17.14 -14.06
CA ILE A 138 -3.69 16.72 -13.27
C ILE A 138 -4.66 15.95 -14.17
N ASN A 139 -5.23 14.87 -13.65
CA ASN A 139 -6.30 14.13 -14.30
C ASN A 139 -7.51 14.09 -13.37
N VAL A 140 -8.67 14.51 -13.87
CA VAL A 140 -9.95 14.48 -13.16
C VAL A 140 -10.88 13.55 -13.91
N SER A 141 -11.44 12.55 -13.24
CA SER A 141 -12.29 11.53 -13.88
C SER A 141 -13.76 11.58 -13.45
N VAL A 142 -14.11 12.53 -12.58
CA VAL A 142 -15.45 12.71 -12.03
C VAL A 142 -15.79 14.20 -11.97
N ASP A 143 -17.08 14.53 -11.96
CA ASP A 143 -17.58 15.89 -11.74
C ASP A 143 -17.58 16.29 -10.24
N ASP A 144 -18.21 17.43 -9.93
CA ASP A 144 -18.32 17.97 -8.58
C ASP A 144 -19.19 17.09 -7.64
N GLU A 145 -20.06 16.25 -8.21
CA GLU A 145 -20.94 15.32 -7.48
C GLU A 145 -20.32 13.92 -7.35
N GLY A 146 -19.15 13.70 -7.96
CA GLY A 146 -18.46 12.42 -7.99
C GLY A 146 -18.95 11.48 -9.11
N ASN A 147 -19.77 11.97 -10.05
CA ASN A 147 -20.22 11.17 -11.18
C ASN A 147 -19.12 11.08 -12.25
N PRO A 148 -18.88 9.89 -12.84
CA PRO A 148 -17.88 9.72 -13.89
C PRO A 148 -18.32 10.30 -15.24
N PHE A 149 -17.37 10.80 -16.03
CA PHE A 149 -17.66 11.27 -17.39
C PHE A 149 -17.83 10.10 -18.37
N PHE A 150 -19.07 9.83 -18.77
CA PHE A 150 -19.38 8.80 -19.77
C PHE A 150 -19.23 9.29 -21.20
N THR A 151 -19.50 10.58 -21.43
CA THR A 151 -19.34 11.20 -22.75
C THR A 151 -18.18 12.19 -22.77
N LYS A 152 -17.65 12.46 -23.97
CA LYS A 152 -16.62 13.48 -24.18
C LYS A 152 -17.18 14.87 -23.87
N GLU A 153 -18.42 15.13 -24.26
CA GLU A 153 -19.11 16.41 -24.07
C GLU A 153 -19.28 16.75 -22.59
N ASP A 154 -19.67 15.78 -21.76
CA ASP A 154 -19.77 15.98 -20.31
C ASP A 154 -18.44 16.40 -19.69
N ALA A 155 -17.36 15.71 -20.09
CA ALA A 155 -16.01 16.06 -19.66
C ALA A 155 -15.62 17.47 -20.13
N GLU A 156 -15.82 17.81 -21.41
CA GLU A 156 -15.48 19.13 -21.96
C GLU A 156 -16.27 20.26 -21.30
N LYS A 157 -17.57 20.06 -21.08
CA LYS A 157 -18.44 21.02 -20.37
C LYS A 157 -17.94 21.28 -18.96
N HIS A 158 -17.58 20.22 -18.23
CA HIS A 158 -16.99 20.36 -16.90
C HIS A 158 -15.61 21.03 -16.95
N GLY A 159 -14.78 20.72 -17.95
CA GLY A 159 -13.48 21.36 -18.16
C GLY A 159 -13.57 22.87 -18.42
N LEU A 160 -14.57 23.30 -19.21
CA LEU A 160 -14.86 24.72 -19.43
C LEU A 160 -15.31 25.42 -18.16
N LYS A 161 -16.16 24.77 -17.35
CA LYS A 161 -16.56 25.29 -16.03
C LYS A 161 -15.34 25.54 -15.14
N ILE A 162 -14.42 24.57 -15.03
CA ILE A 162 -13.16 24.74 -14.27
C ILE A 162 -12.35 25.92 -14.82
N TRP A 163 -12.22 26.03 -16.14
CA TRP A 163 -11.45 27.10 -16.79
C TRP A 163 -12.01 28.48 -16.48
N GLU A 164 -13.33 28.69 -16.62
CA GLU A 164 -13.96 30.00 -16.34
C GLU A 164 -13.89 30.37 -14.85
N ILE A 165 -14.13 29.40 -13.93
CA ILE A 165 -13.95 29.62 -12.50
C ILE A 165 -12.51 30.05 -12.19
N SER A 166 -11.52 29.42 -12.84
CA SER A 166 -10.11 29.77 -12.61
C SER A 166 -9.76 31.18 -13.06
N LYS A 167 -10.33 31.67 -14.17
CA LYS A 167 -10.14 33.05 -14.62
C LYS A 167 -10.71 34.05 -13.62
N GLN A 168 -11.89 33.74 -13.07
CA GLN A 168 -12.52 34.60 -12.07
C GLN A 168 -11.66 34.70 -10.80
N ILE A 169 -11.16 33.57 -10.30
CA ILE A 169 -10.26 33.55 -9.13
C ILE A 169 -8.99 34.37 -9.38
N ILE A 170 -8.38 34.24 -10.57
CA ILE A 170 -7.18 35.02 -10.92
C ILE A 170 -7.50 36.51 -11.04
N ALA A 171 -8.68 36.89 -11.54
CA ALA A 171 -9.07 38.29 -11.65
C ALA A 171 -9.37 38.93 -10.29
N ASP A 172 -9.84 38.13 -9.32
CA ASP A 172 -10.16 38.56 -7.97
C ASP A 172 -8.93 38.59 -7.02
N THR A 173 -7.75 38.11 -7.47
CA THR A 173 -6.49 38.06 -6.71
C THR A 173 -5.53 39.16 -7.14
#